data_AF-A0A962MI64-F1
#
_entry.id   AF-A0A962MI64-F1
#
_cell.length_a   1.000
_cell.length_b   1.000
_cell.length_c   1.000
_cell.angle_alpha   90.00
_cell.angle_beta   90.00
_cell.angle_gamma   90.00
#
_symmetry.space_group_name_H-M   'P 1'
#
loop_
_entity.id
_entity.type
_entity.pdbx_description
1 polymer ?
#
loop_
_entity_poly.entity_id
_entity_poly.type
_entity_poly.pdbx_seq_one_letter_code
_entity_poly.pdbx_strand_id
1 'polypeptide(L)' 'MPTTKPTMKRLNHCHNIADLRAMARKRLPRAIFDYIDGGAEDEVSLRANMHDFNRWQLVPEILTDVEQINL' A
#
# COMPACT_ATOMS: atom_id res chain seq x y z
N MET A 1 -14.08 -22.27 1.92
CA MET A 1 -13.19 -21.23 2.49
C MET A 1 -14.07 -20.21 3.20
N PRO A 2 -13.80 -19.81 4.46
CA PRO A 2 -14.67 -18.86 5.15
C PRO A 2 -14.54 -17.47 4.52
N THR A 3 -15.56 -17.04 3.78
CA THR A 3 -15.67 -15.77 3.04
C THR A 3 -16.18 -14.64 3.94
N THR A 4 -15.57 -14.42 5.11
CA THR A 4 -16.02 -13.39 6.05
C THR A 4 -15.56 -12.00 5.64
N LYS A 5 -16.37 -11.25 4.88
CA LYS A 5 -16.12 -9.86 4.45
C LYS A 5 -15.56 -8.98 5.59
N PRO A 6 -14.60 -8.07 5.31
CA PRO A 6 -14.02 -7.26 6.37
C PRO A 6 -15.09 -6.31 6.93
N THR A 7 -15.18 -6.24 8.25
CA THR A 7 -16.06 -5.26 8.90
C THR A 7 -15.50 -3.85 8.69
N MET A 8 -16.36 -2.87 8.42
CA MET A 8 -16.00 -1.44 8.27
C MET A 8 -15.08 -0.94 9.39
N LYS A 9 -15.33 -1.36 10.64
CA LYS A 9 -14.49 -1.00 11.80
C LYS A 9 -13.01 -1.35 11.62
N ARG A 10 -12.69 -2.49 10.99
CA ARG A 10 -11.30 -2.94 10.78
C ARG A 10 -10.64 -2.18 9.63
N LEU A 11 -11.39 -1.87 8.58
CA LEU A 11 -10.90 -1.06 7.46
C LEU A 11 -10.58 0.37 7.91
N ASN A 12 -11.40 0.95 8.79
CA ASN A 12 -11.15 2.28 9.34
C ASN A 12 -9.88 2.39 10.21
N HIS A 13 -9.31 1.25 10.64
CA HIS A 13 -8.03 1.22 11.37
C HIS A 13 -6.82 1.04 10.44
N CYS A 14 -7.03 0.93 9.12
CA CYS A 14 -5.94 0.97 8.14
C CYS A 14 -5.73 2.41 7.70
N HIS A 15 -4.59 2.98 8.08
CA HIS A 15 -4.25 4.37 7.77
C HIS A 15 -3.35 4.50 6.54
N ASN A 16 -2.74 3.40 6.11
CA ASN A 16 -1.92 3.33 4.90
C ASN A 16 -2.08 1.98 4.19
N ILE A 17 -1.46 1.86 3.01
CA ILE A 17 -1.50 0.64 2.20
C ILE A 17 -0.79 -0.54 2.87
N ALA A 18 0.23 -0.30 3.71
CA ALA A 18 0.92 -1.36 4.44
C ALA A 18 0.01 -2.03 5.49
N ASP A 19 -0.88 -1.27 6.14
CA ASP A 19 -1.88 -1.82 7.06
C ASP A 19 -2.88 -2.74 6.33
N LEU A 20 -3.30 -2.34 5.14
CA LEU A 20 -4.17 -3.14 4.28
C LEU A 20 -3.47 -4.44 3.86
N ARG A 21 -2.20 -4.36 3.43
CA ARG A 21 -1.37 -5.53 3.11
C ARG A 21 -1.24 -6.48 4.30
N ALA A 22 -0.95 -5.96 5.49
CA ALA A 22 -0.84 -6.75 6.72
C ALA A 22 -2.17 -7.44 7.10
N MET A 23 -3.31 -6.77 6.90
CA MET A 23 -4.62 -7.39 7.10
C MET A 23 -4.90 -8.48 6.07
N ALA A 24 -4.59 -8.24 4.80
CA ALA A 24 -4.78 -9.20 3.72
C ALA A 24 -3.96 -10.48 3.96
N ARG A 25 -2.70 -10.34 4.38
CA ARG A 25 -1.81 -11.47 4.72
C ARG A 25 -2.38 -12.39 5.80
N LYS A 26 -3.08 -11.84 6.79
CA LYS A 26 -3.68 -12.61 7.90
C LYS A 26 -4.93 -13.37 7.49
N ARG A 27 -5.54 -13.04 6.34
CA ARG A 27 -6.88 -13.51 5.98
C ARG A 27 -6.93 -14.30 4.68
N LEU A 28 -6.07 -13.99 3.73
CA LEU A 28 -5.99 -14.72 2.47
C LEU A 28 -5.22 -16.03 2.67
N PRO A 29 -5.64 -17.12 2.01
CA PRO A 29 -4.80 -18.29 1.83
C PRO A 29 -3.44 -17.88 1.25
N ARG A 30 -2.36 -18.50 1.72
CA ARG A 30 -0.99 -18.12 1.36
C ARG A 30 -0.75 -18.04 -0.15
N ALA A 31 -1.19 -19.04 -0.91
CA ALA A 31 -1.03 -19.04 -2.37
C ALA A 31 -1.71 -17.83 -3.06
N ILE A 32 -2.85 -17.38 -2.55
CA ILE A 32 -3.57 -16.22 -3.10
C ILE A 32 -2.86 -14.93 -2.70
N PHE A 33 -2.41 -14.84 -1.45
CA PHE A 33 -1.66 -13.68 -0.99
C PHE A 33 -0.36 -13.52 -1.78
N ASP A 34 0.44 -14.58 -1.89
CA ASP A 34 1.73 -14.56 -2.57
C ASP A 34 1.56 -14.23 -4.08
N TYR A 35 0.47 -14.66 -4.72
CA TYR A 35 0.16 -14.29 -6.11
C TYR A 35 -0.14 -12.80 -6.31
N ILE A 36 -0.82 -12.16 -5.34
CA ILE A 36 -1.20 -10.73 -5.43
C ILE A 36 -0.05 -9.83 -4.98
N ASP A 37 0.67 -10.26 -3.94
CA ASP A 37 1.63 -9.45 -3.21
C ASP A 37 3.07 -9.58 -3.73
N GLY A 38 3.36 -10.69 -4.41
CA GLY A 38 4.68 -11.04 -4.91
C GLY A 38 5.08 -10.32 -6.19
N GLY A 39 6.39 -10.20 -6.39
CA GLY A 39 7.01 -9.70 -7.63
C GLY A 39 7.49 -10.81 -8.56
N ALA A 40 8.11 -10.42 -9.67
CA ALA A 40 8.78 -11.36 -10.56
C ALA A 40 10.07 -11.90 -9.92
N GLU A 41 10.30 -13.21 -10.05
CA GLU A 41 11.53 -13.92 -9.60
C GLU A 41 11.97 -13.48 -8.19
N ASP A 42 13.15 -12.87 -8.07
CA ASP A 42 13.76 -12.45 -6.79
C ASP A 42 13.29 -11.07 -6.28
N GLU A 43 12.22 -10.54 -6.88
CA GLU A 43 11.56 -9.26 -6.54
C GLU A 43 12.50 -8.04 -6.54
N VAL A 44 13.61 -8.12 -7.28
CA VAL A 44 14.63 -7.07 -7.34
C VAL A 44 14.03 -5.76 -7.86
N SER A 45 13.28 -5.83 -8.95
CA SER A 45 12.62 -4.65 -9.54
C SER A 45 11.55 -4.07 -8.61
N LEU A 46 10.81 -4.91 -7.88
CA LEU A 46 9.82 -4.45 -6.90
C LEU A 46 10.49 -3.64 -5.78
N ARG A 47 11.61 -4.13 -5.25
CA ARG A 47 12.41 -3.42 -4.25
C ARG A 47 13.05 -2.15 -4.80
N ALA A 48 13.56 -2.20 -6.04
CA ALA A 48 14.14 -1.04 -6.72
C ALA A 48 13.12 0.08 -6.89
N ASN A 49 11.89 -0.22 -7.33
CA ASN A 49 10.83 0.77 -7.49
C ASN A 49 10.54 1.52 -6.17
N MET A 50 10.40 0.79 -5.06
CA MET A 50 10.18 1.41 -3.75
C MET A 50 11.38 2.26 -3.32
N HIS A 51 12.60 1.77 -3.56
CA HIS A 51 13.82 2.50 -3.24
C HIS A 51 13.94 3.79 -4.06
N ASP A 52 13.58 3.77 -5.34
CA ASP A 52 13.68 4.94 -6.21
C ASP A 52 12.82 6.10 -5.74
N PHE A 53 11.61 5.85 -5.23
CA PHE A 53 10.79 6.91 -4.63
C PHE A 53 11.44 7.52 -3.38
N ASN A 54 12.09 6.71 -2.54
CA ASN A 54 12.76 7.18 -1.32
C ASN A 54 13.99 8.05 -1.60
N ARG A 55 14.54 8.00 -2.82
CA ARG A 55 15.68 8.84 -3.21
C ARG A 55 15.29 10.29 -3.46
N TRP A 56 14.01 10.56 -3.72
CA TRP A 56 13.51 11.90 -4.00
C TRP A 56 12.81 12.48 -2.78
N GLN A 57 12.95 13.79 -2.60
CA GLN A 57 12.26 14.54 -1.56
C GLN A 57 11.38 15.60 -2.19
N LEU A 58 10.22 15.83 -1.58
CA LEU A 58 9.38 16.97 -1.93
C LEU A 58 9.99 18.23 -1.32
N VAL A 59 10.21 19.25 -2.15
CA VAL A 59 10.58 20.58 -1.69
C VAL A 59 9.28 21.39 -1.64
N PRO A 60 8.75 21.70 -0.44
CA PRO A 60 7.49 22.42 -0.33
C PRO A 60 7.68 23.88 -0.76
N GLU A 61 6.77 24.36 -1.60
CA GLU A 61 6.62 25.80 -1.85
C GLU A 61 5.80 26.43 -0.73
N ILE A 62 6.28 27.54 -0.18
CA ILE A 62 5.64 28.23 0.94
C ILE A 62 4.84 29.43 0.46
N LEU A 63 3.82 29.82 1.22
CA LEU A 63 2.93 30.96 0.92
C LEU A 63 2.18 30.82 -0.42
N THR A 64 2.14 29.62 -0.98
CA THR A 64 1.31 29.28 -2.13
C THR A 64 -0.11 28.97 -1.65
N ASP A 65 -1.10 29.58 -2.29
CA ASP A 65 -2.50 29.24 -2.04
C ASP A 65 -2.80 27.84 -2.57
N VAL A 66 -3.34 26.99 -1.70
CA VAL A 66 -3.70 25.59 -1.95
C VAL A 66 -5.18 25.33 -1.67
N GLU A 67 -6.02 26.37 -1.60
CA GLU A 67 -7.46 26.26 -1.32
C GLU A 67 -8.17 25.33 -2.31
N GLN A 68 -7.77 25.35 -3.59
CA GLN A 68 -8.31 24.46 -4.62
C GLN A 68 -7.20 23.67 -5.31
N ILE A 69 -7.20 22.37 -5.08
CA ILE A 69 -6.36 21.40 -5.79
C ILE A 69 -7.29 20.48 -6.58
N ASN A 70 -7.08 20.41 -7.90
CA ASN A 70 -7.73 19.43 -8.76
C ASN A 70 -6.74 18.28 -9.01
N LEU A 71 -7.12 17.06 -8.63
CA LEU A 71 -6.30 15.86 -8.66
C LEU A 71 -6.62 14.98 -9.87
#